data_AF-A0A9P4SEE7-F1
#
_entry.id   AF-A0A9P4SEE7-F1
#
_cell.length_a   1.000
_cell.length_b   1.000
_cell.length_c   1.000
_cell.angle_alpha   90.00
_cell.angle_beta   90.00
_cell.angle_gamma   90.00
#
_symmetry.space_group_name_H-M   'P 1'
#
loop_
_entity.id
_entity.type
_entity.pdbx_description
1 polymer ?
#
loop_
_entity_poly.entity_id
_entity_poly.type
_entity_poly.pdbx_seq_one_letter_code
_entity_poly.pdbx_strand_id
1 'polypeptide(L)'
;MLAQRAFQTTLRRVAAQPLSRAVVPAASFSQQRRLAATQNIPATATENELLVQQRLRRPVSPHISIYKAQITWYASGLNRITGVALAGSFYLYGLAYLVAPLTGWHIESMTLATAFAAWPAFAKVGVKFLAAWPFTYHAVNGLRHLSWDFAVGMKNKTVIQTGWVMVGTSFLGACYLAF
;
A
#
# COMPACT_ATOMS: atom_id res chain seq x y z
N MET A 1 -13.18 -52.46 30.56
CA MET A 1 -12.28 -52.42 29.39
C MET A 1 -11.57 -51.07 29.16
N LEU A 2 -12.08 -49.94 29.66
CA LEU A 2 -11.40 -48.62 29.52
C LEU A 2 -10.15 -48.45 30.40
N ALA A 3 -10.15 -49.00 31.62
CA ALA A 3 -9.02 -48.89 32.55
C ALA A 3 -7.74 -49.60 32.06
N GLN A 4 -7.88 -50.77 31.42
CA GLN A 4 -6.75 -51.52 30.85
C GLN A 4 -6.11 -50.79 29.65
N ARG A 5 -6.90 -50.04 28.86
CA ARG A 5 -6.39 -49.25 27.72
C ARG A 5 -5.67 -47.98 28.17
N ALA A 6 -6.11 -47.37 29.28
CA ALA A 6 -5.43 -46.21 29.87
C ALA A 6 -4.06 -46.58 30.46
N PHE A 7 -3.96 -47.76 31.09
CA PHE A 7 -2.71 -48.25 31.68
C PHE A 7 -1.66 -48.64 30.61
N GLN A 8 -2.09 -49.28 29.52
CA GLN A 8 -1.19 -49.66 28.44
C GLN A 8 -0.65 -48.47 27.62
N THR A 9 -1.41 -47.37 27.54
CA THR A 9 -0.95 -46.15 26.85
C THR A 9 0.03 -45.32 27.68
N THR A 10 -0.03 -45.41 29.03
CA THR A 10 0.97 -44.80 29.91
C THR A 10 2.29 -45.59 29.90
N LEU A 11 2.24 -46.92 29.94
CA LEU A 11 3.44 -47.77 29.86
C LEU A 11 4.21 -47.60 28.54
N ARG A 12 3.51 -47.46 27.41
CA ARG A 12 4.15 -47.20 26.11
C ARG A 12 4.81 -45.82 25.99
N ARG A 13 4.31 -44.81 26.73
CA ARG A 13 4.95 -43.48 26.76
C ARG A 13 6.23 -43.43 27.59
N VAL A 14 6.35 -44.28 28.60
CA VAL A 14 7.56 -44.37 29.43
C VAL A 14 8.65 -45.20 28.74
N ALA A 15 8.28 -46.27 28.01
CA ALA A 15 9.24 -47.12 27.29
C ALA A 15 9.83 -46.49 26.02
N ALA A 16 9.20 -45.43 25.48
CA ALA A 16 9.62 -44.77 24.24
C ALA A 16 10.41 -43.46 24.45
N GLN A 17 10.81 -43.13 25.69
CA GLN A 17 11.68 -41.98 25.93
C GLN A 17 13.14 -42.39 25.72
N PRO A 18 13.84 -41.84 24.71
CA PRO A 18 15.28 -42.05 24.61
C PRO A 18 15.95 -41.41 25.82
N LEU A 19 16.77 -42.18 26.53
CA LEU A 19 17.67 -41.72 27.59
C LEU A 19 18.84 -40.89 27.01
N SER A 20 18.57 -40.02 26.05
CA SER A 20 19.50 -38.94 25.70
C SER A 20 19.27 -37.82 26.70
N ARG A 21 20.10 -37.81 27.75
CA ARG A 21 20.25 -36.68 28.66
C ARG A 21 20.69 -35.48 27.81
N ALA A 22 19.72 -34.72 27.31
CA ALA A 22 20.01 -33.47 26.62
C ALA A 22 20.63 -32.56 27.67
N VAL A 23 21.96 -32.38 27.58
CA VAL A 23 22.67 -31.31 28.26
C VAL A 23 22.07 -30.04 27.69
N VAL A 24 21.08 -29.48 28.38
CA VAL A 24 20.63 -28.12 28.14
C VAL A 24 21.84 -27.28 28.53
N PRO A 25 22.55 -26.62 27.59
CA PRO A 25 23.60 -25.71 27.99
C PRO A 25 22.91 -24.69 28.87
N ALA A 26 23.41 -24.50 30.10
CA ALA A 26 22.94 -23.45 30.97
C ALA A 26 23.08 -22.16 30.17
N ALA A 27 21.96 -21.71 29.59
CA ALA A 27 21.89 -20.44 28.93
C ALA A 27 22.25 -19.46 30.02
N SER A 28 23.48 -18.96 29.95
CA SER A 28 23.94 -17.89 30.81
C SER A 28 23.02 -16.72 30.44
N PHE A 29 21.95 -16.55 31.21
CA PHE A 29 21.15 -15.35 31.18
C PHE A 29 22.10 -14.27 31.66
N SER A 30 22.86 -13.69 30.73
CA SER A 30 23.55 -12.43 30.92
C SER A 30 22.43 -11.44 31.16
N GLN A 31 22.04 -11.31 32.42
CA GLN A 31 21.10 -10.32 32.88
C GLN A 31 21.83 -9.00 32.62
N GLN A 32 21.59 -8.42 31.44
CA GLN A 32 22.20 -7.17 31.03
C GLN A 32 21.62 -6.11 31.96
N ARG A 33 22.24 -5.94 33.13
CA ARG A 33 21.94 -4.89 34.08
C ARG A 33 22.35 -3.60 33.39
N ARG A 34 21.42 -2.99 32.67
CA ARG A 34 21.54 -1.58 32.30
C ARG A 34 21.49 -0.80 33.60
N LEU A 35 22.66 -0.41 34.08
CA LEU A 35 22.81 0.61 35.11
C LEU A 35 22.43 1.95 34.48
N ALA A 36 21.14 2.17 34.26
CA ALA A 36 20.62 3.45 33.82
C ALA A 36 20.67 4.39 35.03
N ALA A 37 21.72 5.20 35.12
CA ALA A 37 21.79 6.27 36.10
C ALA A 37 20.74 7.34 35.74
N THR A 38 19.70 7.49 36.56
CA THR A 38 18.69 8.54 36.41
C THR A 38 19.17 9.79 37.14
N GLN A 39 19.38 10.88 36.41
CA GLN A 39 19.61 12.19 37.00
C GLN A 39 18.27 12.92 37.15
N ASN A 40 18.01 13.51 38.32
CA ASN A 40 16.84 14.34 38.55
C ASN A 40 17.13 15.74 38.02
N ILE A 41 16.54 16.09 36.87
CA ILE A 41 16.73 17.38 36.21
C ILE A 41 15.51 18.24 36.53
N PRO A 42 15.68 19.45 37.11
CA PRO A 42 14.56 20.33 37.40
C PRO A 42 13.85 20.76 36.11
N ALA A 43 12.53 20.92 36.18
CA ALA A 43 11.68 21.31 35.05
C ALA A 43 12.03 22.73 34.57
N THR A 44 12.99 22.82 33.65
CA THR A 44 13.57 24.06 33.14
C THR A 44 13.76 23.94 31.61
N ALA A 45 14.16 25.02 30.95
CA ALA A 45 14.44 25.02 29.50
C ALA A 45 15.40 23.89 29.05
N THR A 46 16.34 23.50 29.91
CA THR A 46 17.29 22.40 29.72
C THR A 46 16.64 21.01 29.60
N GLU A 47 15.52 20.75 30.29
CA GLU A 47 14.79 19.48 30.14
C GLU A 47 14.21 19.36 28.73
N ASN A 48 13.60 20.44 28.24
CA ASN A 48 13.00 20.46 26.90
C ASN A 48 14.04 20.25 25.81
N GLU A 49 15.22 20.87 25.93
CA GLU A 49 16.34 20.67 25.01
C GLU A 49 16.79 19.20 24.97
N LEU A 50 16.93 18.57 26.13
CA LEU A 50 17.29 17.14 26.24
C LEU A 50 16.23 16.25 25.60
N LEU A 51 14.94 16.52 25.83
CA LEU A 51 13.84 15.78 25.22
C LEU A 51 13.79 15.95 23.70
N VAL A 52 14.16 17.12 23.17
CA VAL A 52 14.29 17.37 21.73
C VAL A 52 15.46 16.55 21.17
N GLN A 53 16.63 16.60 21.81
CA GLN A 53 17.80 15.81 21.41
C GLN A 53 17.53 14.31 21.41
N GLN A 54 16.81 13.82 22.42
CA GLN A 54 16.39 12.42 22.47
C GLN A 54 15.40 12.08 21.35
N ARG A 55 14.43 12.95 21.04
CA ARG A 55 13.46 12.73 19.95
C ARG A 55 14.14 12.64 18.59
N LEU A 56 15.16 13.48 18.32
CA LEU A 56 15.95 13.44 17.09
C LEU A 56 16.71 12.12 16.89
N ARG A 57 17.09 11.45 17.98
CA ARG A 57 17.83 10.17 17.95
C ARG A 57 16.93 8.94 17.92
N ARG A 58 15.60 9.10 18.01
CA ARG A 58 14.67 7.97 17.94
C ARG A 58 14.50 7.54 16.48
N PRO A 59 14.79 6.27 16.13
CA PRO A 59 14.53 5.79 14.78
C PRO A 59 13.03 5.72 14.52
N VAL A 60 12.63 5.98 13.28
CA VAL A 60 11.25 5.74 12.82
C VAL A 60 11.10 4.24 12.56
N SER A 61 10.06 3.62 13.10
CA SER A 61 9.81 2.20 12.84
C SER A 61 9.48 1.99 11.36
N PRO A 62 9.98 0.90 10.73
CA PRO A 62 9.65 0.62 9.34
C PRO A 62 8.13 0.44 9.17
N HIS A 63 7.58 0.97 8.08
CA HIS A 63 6.14 0.93 7.79
C HIS A 63 5.89 0.33 6.42
N ILE A 64 5.94 1.13 5.35
CA ILE A 64 5.58 0.70 3.98
C ILE A 64 6.51 -0.42 3.48
N SER A 65 7.78 -0.42 3.92
CA SER A 65 8.76 -1.43 3.54
C SER A 65 8.48 -2.83 4.10
N ILE A 66 7.70 -2.94 5.18
CA ILE A 66 7.41 -4.22 5.84
C ILE A 66 5.91 -4.55 5.90
N TYR A 67 5.04 -3.60 5.52
CA TYR A 67 3.60 -3.78 5.63
C TYR A 67 3.08 -4.77 4.57
N LYS A 68 2.16 -5.65 4.98
CA LYS A 68 1.57 -6.63 4.06
C LYS A 68 0.81 -5.94 2.93
N ALA A 69 1.02 -6.43 1.71
CA ALA A 69 0.26 -5.97 0.56
C ALA A 69 -1.24 -6.28 0.69
N GLN A 70 -2.08 -5.24 0.59
CA GLN A 70 -3.54 -5.36 0.69
C GLN A 70 -4.23 -4.46 -0.32
N ILE A 71 -5.30 -4.96 -0.94
CA ILE A 71 -6.08 -4.21 -1.94
C ILE A 71 -6.60 -2.86 -1.41
N THR A 72 -6.82 -2.73 -0.10
CA THR A 72 -7.33 -1.51 0.54
C THR A 72 -6.40 -0.31 0.33
N TRP A 73 -5.16 -0.41 0.79
CA TRP A 73 -4.22 0.72 0.72
C TRP A 73 -3.59 0.88 -0.65
N TYR A 74 -3.37 -0.22 -1.40
CA TYR A 74 -2.92 -0.13 -2.79
C TYR A 74 -3.96 0.59 -3.66
N ALA A 75 -5.24 0.23 -3.54
CA ALA A 75 -6.27 0.88 -4.35
C ALA A 75 -6.41 2.37 -4.00
N SER A 76 -6.29 2.72 -2.72
CA SER A 76 -6.26 4.11 -2.27
C SER A 76 -5.05 4.89 -2.79
N GLY A 77 -3.85 4.30 -2.75
CA GLY A 77 -2.64 4.89 -3.31
C GLY A 77 -2.75 5.13 -4.80
N LEU A 78 -3.22 4.13 -5.55
CA LEU A 78 -3.49 4.25 -6.98
C LEU A 78 -4.52 5.33 -7.29
N ASN A 79 -5.56 5.50 -6.47
CA ASN A 79 -6.54 6.58 -6.67
C ASN A 79 -5.91 7.98 -6.61
N ARG A 80 -4.94 8.16 -5.71
CA ARG A 80 -4.19 9.42 -5.60
C ARG A 80 -3.29 9.61 -6.82
N ILE A 81 -2.57 8.56 -7.22
CA ILE A 81 -1.67 8.61 -8.38
C ILE A 81 -2.46 8.91 -9.65
N THR A 82 -3.58 8.22 -9.91
CA THR A 82 -4.42 8.50 -11.08
C THR A 82 -5.04 9.89 -11.01
N GLY A 83 -5.46 10.36 -9.83
CA GLY A 83 -5.97 11.72 -9.66
C GLY A 83 -4.93 12.79 -10.01
N VAL A 84 -3.69 12.64 -9.51
CA VAL A 84 -2.57 13.55 -9.83
C VAL A 84 -2.19 13.45 -11.30
N ALA A 85 -2.17 12.25 -11.88
CA ALA A 85 -1.86 12.07 -13.30
C ALA A 85 -2.89 12.75 -14.21
N LEU A 86 -4.19 12.58 -13.91
CA LEU A 86 -5.27 13.21 -14.66
C LEU A 86 -5.23 14.74 -14.52
N ALA A 87 -5.19 15.25 -13.29
CA ALA A 87 -5.11 16.69 -13.05
C ALA A 87 -3.84 17.30 -13.68
N GLY A 88 -2.69 16.65 -13.48
CA GLY A 88 -1.41 17.07 -14.04
C GLY A 88 -1.44 17.12 -15.57
N SER A 89 -1.97 16.10 -16.24
CA SER A 89 -2.10 16.09 -17.70
C SER A 89 -3.04 17.18 -18.21
N PHE A 90 -4.16 17.41 -17.52
CA PHE A 90 -5.11 18.47 -17.86
C PHE A 90 -4.48 19.86 -17.74
N TYR A 91 -3.84 20.16 -16.61
CA TYR A 91 -3.17 21.45 -16.41
C TYR A 91 -1.98 21.64 -17.35
N LEU A 92 -1.16 20.61 -17.54
CA LEU A 92 -0.03 20.67 -18.46
C LEU A 92 -0.47 20.96 -19.88
N TYR A 93 -1.50 20.25 -20.37
CA TYR A 93 -2.06 20.49 -21.68
C TYR A 93 -2.66 21.90 -21.78
N GLY A 94 -3.45 22.33 -20.80
CA GLY A 94 -4.05 23.66 -20.79
C GLY A 94 -3.02 24.80 -20.80
N LEU A 95 -1.94 24.66 -20.02
CA LEU A 95 -0.84 25.62 -20.01
C LEU A 95 -0.04 25.59 -21.30
N ALA A 96 0.26 24.40 -21.84
CA ALA A 96 0.93 24.27 -23.13
C ALA A 96 0.09 24.93 -24.23
N TYR A 97 -1.23 24.73 -24.22
CA TYR A 97 -2.16 25.31 -25.18
C TYR A 97 -2.18 26.84 -25.09
N LEU A 98 -2.16 27.39 -23.88
CA LEU A 98 -2.08 28.84 -23.67
C LEU A 98 -0.77 29.43 -24.21
N VAL A 99 0.35 28.73 -24.06
CA VAL A 99 1.68 29.19 -24.50
C VAL A 99 1.93 28.93 -25.99
N ALA A 100 1.20 28.00 -26.60
CA ALA A 100 1.42 27.53 -27.97
C ALA A 100 1.54 28.64 -29.04
N PRO A 101 0.72 29.71 -29.03
CA PRO A 101 0.85 30.80 -30.00
C PRO A 101 2.15 31.59 -29.88
N LEU A 102 2.75 31.65 -28.68
CA LEU A 102 3.99 32.38 -28.43
C LEU A 102 5.23 31.59 -28.86
N THR A 103 5.14 30.26 -28.86
CA THR A 103 6.24 29.35 -29.21
C THR A 103 6.12 28.78 -30.63
N GLY A 104 5.00 29.02 -31.31
CA GLY A 104 4.69 28.43 -32.62
C GLY A 104 4.35 26.93 -32.53
N TRP A 105 3.93 26.43 -31.36
CA TRP A 105 3.55 25.02 -31.22
C TRP A 105 2.16 24.76 -31.83
N HIS A 106 2.05 23.67 -32.59
CA HIS A 106 0.77 23.23 -33.18
C HIS A 106 0.19 22.05 -32.41
N ILE A 107 -0.47 22.35 -31.28
CA ILE A 107 -1.14 21.35 -30.43
C ILE A 107 -2.67 21.44 -30.48
N GLU A 108 -3.19 22.11 -31.50
CA GLU A 108 -4.61 22.14 -31.87
C GLU A 108 -5.15 20.72 -32.10
N SER A 109 -6.43 20.50 -31.79
CA SER A 109 -7.06 19.17 -31.90
C SER A 109 -6.88 18.51 -33.27
N MET A 110 -6.92 19.29 -34.36
CA MET A 110 -6.73 18.77 -35.73
C MET A 110 -5.30 18.25 -35.96
N THR A 111 -4.29 18.97 -35.50
CA THR A 111 -2.87 18.56 -35.63
C THR A 111 -2.60 17.32 -34.80
N LEU A 112 -3.12 17.26 -33.57
CA LEU A 112 -2.97 16.08 -32.72
C LEU A 112 -3.70 14.86 -33.30
N ALA A 113 -4.92 15.04 -33.81
CA ALA A 113 -5.69 13.94 -34.40
C ALA A 113 -5.03 13.36 -35.65
N THR A 114 -4.51 14.23 -36.53
CA THR A 114 -3.79 13.80 -37.75
C THR A 114 -2.49 13.10 -37.40
N ALA A 115 -1.71 13.63 -36.46
CA ALA A 115 -0.49 12.97 -35.97
C ALA A 115 -0.79 11.59 -35.35
N PHE A 116 -1.82 11.50 -34.52
CA PHE A 116 -2.26 10.24 -33.91
C PHE A 116 -2.80 9.25 -34.95
N ALA A 117 -3.49 9.73 -35.99
CA ALA A 117 -4.01 8.90 -37.07
C ALA A 117 -2.90 8.22 -37.90
N ALA A 118 -1.70 8.80 -37.96
CA ALA A 118 -0.56 8.21 -38.66
C ALA A 118 0.10 7.04 -37.89
N TRP A 119 -0.24 6.83 -36.61
CA TRP A 119 0.42 5.82 -35.78
C TRP A 119 0.01 4.38 -36.13
N PRO A 120 0.88 3.39 -35.88
CA PRO A 120 0.51 1.97 -35.93
C PRO A 120 -0.66 1.64 -35.02
N ALA A 121 -1.49 0.66 -35.40
CA ALA A 121 -2.69 0.28 -34.64
C ALA A 121 -2.38 -0.09 -33.18
N PHE A 122 -1.29 -0.82 -32.92
CA PHE A 122 -0.90 -1.20 -31.56
C PHE A 122 -0.57 0.03 -30.69
N ALA A 123 0.10 1.04 -31.26
CA ALA A 123 0.47 2.26 -30.54
C ALA A 123 -0.78 3.10 -30.21
N LYS A 124 -1.73 3.18 -31.15
CA LYS A 124 -3.03 3.83 -30.92
C LYS A 124 -3.79 3.20 -29.76
N VAL A 125 -3.94 1.88 -29.78
CA VAL A 125 -4.62 1.14 -28.70
C VAL A 125 -3.88 1.33 -27.38
N GLY A 126 -2.56 1.21 -27.37
CA GLY A 126 -1.74 1.38 -26.17
C GLY A 126 -1.91 2.75 -25.53
N VAL A 127 -1.82 3.83 -26.31
CA VAL A 127 -1.99 5.20 -25.78
C VAL A 127 -3.42 5.49 -25.38
N LYS A 128 -4.42 5.03 -26.13
CA LYS A 128 -5.82 5.14 -25.69
C LYS A 128 -6.05 4.44 -24.36
N PHE A 129 -5.53 3.21 -24.19
CA PHE A 129 -5.65 2.48 -22.94
C PHE A 129 -4.92 3.19 -21.78
N LEU A 130 -3.70 3.68 -22.01
CA LEU A 130 -2.93 4.43 -21.00
C LEU A 130 -3.60 5.74 -20.58
N ALA A 131 -4.35 6.38 -21.47
CA ALA A 131 -5.17 7.55 -21.13
C ALA A 131 -6.49 7.15 -20.44
N ALA A 132 -7.14 6.09 -20.91
CA ALA A 132 -8.45 5.66 -20.43
C ALA A 132 -8.39 5.00 -19.04
N TRP A 133 -7.38 4.17 -18.76
CA TRP A 133 -7.33 3.40 -17.52
C TRP A 133 -7.20 4.26 -16.26
N PRO A 134 -6.33 5.29 -16.18
CA PRO A 134 -6.32 6.21 -15.05
C PRO A 134 -7.67 6.89 -14.84
N PHE A 135 -8.35 7.29 -15.92
CA PHE A 135 -9.67 7.92 -15.88
C PHE A 135 -10.75 6.97 -15.32
N THR A 136 -10.90 5.78 -15.92
CA THR A 136 -11.92 4.81 -15.48
C THR A 136 -11.64 4.30 -14.07
N TYR A 137 -10.37 4.08 -13.72
CA TYR A 137 -9.96 3.72 -12.37
C TYR A 137 -10.34 4.80 -11.35
N HIS A 138 -9.95 6.05 -11.60
CA HIS A 138 -10.23 7.16 -10.69
C HIS A 138 -11.73 7.41 -10.54
N ALA A 139 -12.50 7.34 -11.63
CA ALA A 139 -13.94 7.54 -11.60
C ALA A 139 -14.65 6.43 -10.81
N VAL A 140 -14.41 5.15 -11.14
CA VAL A 140 -15.09 4.02 -10.47
C VAL A 140 -14.67 3.92 -9.01
N ASN A 141 -13.38 4.08 -8.71
CA ASN A 141 -12.93 4.06 -7.32
C ASN A 141 -13.39 5.32 -6.57
N GLY A 142 -13.53 6.47 -7.23
CA GLY A 142 -14.17 7.67 -6.69
C GLY A 142 -15.62 7.42 -6.24
N LEU A 143 -16.43 6.72 -7.05
CA LEU A 143 -17.78 6.30 -6.66
C LEU A 143 -17.77 5.37 -5.43
N ARG A 144 -16.79 4.47 -5.34
CA ARG A 144 -16.59 3.62 -4.17
C ARG A 144 -16.23 4.44 -2.92
N HIS A 145 -15.37 5.46 -3.06
CA HIS A 145 -15.05 6.38 -1.97
C HIS A 145 -16.28 7.20 -1.54
N LEU A 146 -17.06 7.73 -2.48
CA LEU A 146 -18.32 8.42 -2.17
C LEU A 146 -19.29 7.52 -1.39
N SER A 147 -19.36 6.23 -1.75
CA SER A 147 -20.17 5.26 -0.99
C SER A 147 -19.70 5.13 0.46
N TRP A 148 -18.39 5.20 0.70
CA TRP A 148 -17.81 5.18 2.05
C TRP A 148 -18.06 6.47 2.83
N ASP A 149 -18.16 7.62 2.16
CA ASP A 149 -18.53 8.89 2.80
C ASP A 149 -19.96 8.83 3.37
N PHE A 150 -20.82 8.01 2.78
CA PHE A 150 -22.15 7.65 3.33
C PHE A 150 -22.13 6.44 4.28
N ALA A 151 -20.95 5.98 4.72
CA ALA A 151 -20.76 4.80 5.56
C ALA A 151 -21.32 3.48 4.98
N VAL A 152 -21.49 3.39 3.66
CA VAL A 152 -21.99 2.19 2.98
C VAL A 152 -20.85 1.19 2.74
N GLY A 153 -21.07 -0.09 3.10
CA GLY A 153 -20.14 -1.17 2.74
C GLY A 153 -18.84 -1.21 3.55
N MET A 154 -18.81 -0.66 4.77
CA MET A 154 -17.62 -0.51 5.63
C MET A 154 -17.13 -1.81 6.31
N LYS A 155 -17.78 -2.96 6.06
CA LYS A 155 -17.29 -4.26 6.55
C LYS A 155 -16.05 -4.66 5.76
N ASN A 156 -14.99 -5.16 6.42
CA ASN A 156 -13.74 -5.56 5.77
C ASN A 156 -13.94 -6.49 4.55
N LYS A 157 -14.83 -7.47 4.67
CA LYS A 157 -15.17 -8.38 3.55
C LYS A 157 -15.71 -7.60 2.34
N THR A 158 -16.66 -6.70 2.56
CA THR A 158 -17.28 -5.86 1.53
C THR A 158 -16.26 -4.89 0.92
N VAL A 159 -15.41 -4.27 1.74
CA VAL A 159 -14.34 -3.39 1.28
C VAL A 159 -13.37 -4.11 0.33
N ILE A 160 -13.01 -5.36 0.64
CA ILE A 160 -12.13 -6.18 -0.20
C ILE A 160 -12.84 -6.58 -1.50
N GLN A 161 -14.09 -7.03 -1.41
CA GLN A 161 -14.89 -7.43 -2.58
C GLN A 161 -15.10 -6.26 -3.55
N THR A 162 -15.55 -5.11 -3.04
CA THR A 162 -15.74 -3.89 -3.83
C THR A 162 -14.42 -3.38 -4.42
N GLY A 163 -13.29 -3.59 -3.74
CA GLY A 163 -11.96 -3.28 -4.27
C GLY A 163 -11.64 -4.08 -5.54
N TRP A 164 -11.86 -5.39 -5.52
CA TRP A 164 -11.63 -6.24 -6.70
C TRP A 164 -12.63 -6.01 -7.82
N VAL A 165 -13.91 -5.77 -7.49
CA VAL A 165 -14.93 -5.40 -8.48
C VAL A 165 -14.54 -4.10 -9.18
N MET A 166 -14.12 -3.08 -8.43
CA MET A 166 -13.65 -1.81 -8.99
C MET A 166 -12.46 -2.01 -9.95
N VAL A 167 -11.48 -2.85 -9.59
CA VAL A 167 -10.33 -3.16 -10.46
C VAL A 167 -10.81 -3.79 -11.77
N GLY A 168 -11.71 -4.77 -11.71
CA GLY A 168 -12.27 -5.40 -12.90
C GLY A 168 -13.04 -4.41 -13.78
N THR A 169 -13.96 -3.64 -13.19
CA THR A 169 -14.79 -2.68 -13.92
C THR A 169 -13.96 -1.56 -14.56
N SER A 170 -12.95 -1.03 -13.85
CA SER A 170 -12.07 0.00 -14.41
C SER A 170 -11.24 -0.50 -15.59
N PHE A 171 -10.71 -1.72 -15.50
CA PHE A 171 -9.97 -2.34 -16.60
C PHE A 171 -10.88 -2.59 -17.82
N LEU A 172 -12.07 -3.16 -17.62
CA LEU A 172 -13.03 -3.39 -18.71
C LEU A 172 -13.47 -2.09 -19.37
N GLY A 173 -13.75 -1.05 -18.57
CA GLY A 173 -14.05 0.28 -19.09
C GLY A 173 -12.91 0.88 -19.91
N ALA A 174 -11.65 0.68 -19.48
CA ALA A 174 -10.48 1.13 -20.22
C ALA A 174 -10.31 0.38 -21.54
N CYS A 175 -10.50 -0.93 -21.55
CA CYS A 175 -10.51 -1.73 -22.77
C CYS A 175 -11.59 -1.25 -23.74
N TYR A 176 -12.82 -1.02 -23.26
CA TYR A 176 -13.92 -0.50 -24.07
C TYR A 176 -13.58 0.86 -24.71
N LEU A 177 -12.91 1.76 -23.99
CA LEU A 177 -12.49 3.05 -24.53
C LEU A 177 -11.27 2.97 -25.46
N ALA A 178 -10.46 1.92 -25.34
CA ALA A 178 -9.23 1.76 -26.11
C ALA A 178 -9.46 1.23 -27.53
N PHE A 179 -10.50 0.43 -27.73
CA PHE A 179 -10.86 -0.17 -29.02
C PHE A 179 -11.99 0.63 -29.66
#